data_AF-A0A9W9F7M9-F1
#
_entry.id   AF-A0A9W9F7M9-F1
#
_cell.length_a   1.000
_cell.length_b   1.000
_cell.length_c   1.000
_cell.angle_alpha   90.00
_cell.angle_beta   90.00
_cell.angle_gamma   90.00
#
_symmetry.space_group_name_H-M   'P 1'
#
loop_
_entity.id
_entity.type
_entity.pdbx_description
1 polymer ?
#
loop_
_entity_poly.entity_id
_entity_poly.type
_entity_poly.pdbx_seq_one_letter_code
_entity_poly.pdbx_strand_id
1 'polypeptide(L)'
;MQKSDKDTSQYPPNATIVEGGNPRLWDELITVTAEIQNTGSVDGDEVAQLYLGIPGGPVRQLRGFEKISIASGQSKTVSFSLKRRDLSSWDVNAQQWALQDGEYKLYVGHSSRNLPLTSSFSI
;
A
#
# COMPACT_ATOMS: atom_id res chain seq x y z
N MET A 1 -4.85 6.47 -7.55
CA MET A 1 -5.04 6.25 -6.10
C MET A 1 -6.43 6.74 -5.72
N GLN A 2 -7.11 6.01 -4.83
CA GLN A 2 -8.38 6.40 -4.23
C GLN A 2 -8.26 6.28 -2.70
N LYS A 3 -8.69 7.31 -1.95
CA LYS A 3 -8.76 7.31 -0.48
C LYS A 3 -10.20 6.98 -0.07
N SER A 4 -10.40 6.18 0.98
CA SER A 4 -11.72 5.85 1.52
C SER A 4 -12.15 6.86 2.60
N ASP A 5 -13.44 6.93 2.87
CA ASP A 5 -14.04 7.78 3.92
C ASP A 5 -13.97 7.14 5.32
N LYS A 6 -13.10 6.15 5.50
CA LYS A 6 -12.95 5.42 6.77
C LYS A 6 -12.18 6.26 7.81
N ASP A 7 -12.37 5.91 9.07
CA ASP A 7 -11.75 6.60 10.19
C ASP A 7 -10.21 6.56 10.11
N THR A 8 -9.63 7.75 10.21
CA THR A 8 -8.19 8.01 10.13
C THR A 8 -7.63 8.61 11.43
N SER A 9 -8.34 8.45 12.56
CA SER A 9 -7.79 8.80 13.87
C SER A 9 -6.48 8.04 14.13
N GLN A 10 -5.62 8.52 15.04
CA GLN A 10 -4.32 7.90 15.30
C GLN A 10 -4.42 6.42 15.70
N TYR A 11 -5.34 6.07 16.60
CA TYR A 11 -5.54 4.69 17.06
C TYR A 11 -6.82 4.10 16.46
N PRO A 12 -6.84 2.78 16.16
CA PRO A 12 -8.04 2.16 15.63
C PRO A 12 -9.23 2.38 16.58
N PRO A 13 -10.42 2.75 16.07
CA PRO A 13 -11.61 2.90 16.89
C PRO A 13 -11.88 1.67 17.76
N ASN A 14 -12.45 1.87 18.94
CA ASN A 14 -12.80 0.78 19.83
C ASN A 14 -13.76 -0.20 19.16
N ALA A 15 -13.43 -1.48 19.27
CA ALA A 15 -14.23 -2.58 18.74
C ALA A 15 -13.98 -3.85 19.56
N THR A 16 -14.94 -4.78 19.55
CA THR A 16 -14.77 -6.10 20.13
C THR A 16 -13.58 -6.80 19.48
N ILE A 17 -12.60 -7.21 20.28
CA ILE A 17 -11.40 -7.89 19.81
C ILE A 17 -11.79 -9.29 19.31
N VAL A 18 -11.27 -9.65 18.15
CA VAL A 18 -11.44 -10.96 17.52
C VAL A 18 -10.06 -11.57 17.22
N GLU A 19 -10.02 -12.79 16.68
CA GLU A 19 -8.77 -13.36 16.18
C GLU A 19 -8.08 -12.40 15.20
N GLY A 20 -6.79 -12.11 15.43
CA GLY A 20 -6.06 -11.10 14.66
C GLY A 20 -6.11 -9.67 15.21
N GLY A 21 -6.79 -9.42 16.34
CA GLY A 21 -6.75 -8.16 17.08
C GLY A 21 -7.96 -7.25 16.86
N ASN A 22 -7.76 -5.93 16.95
CA ASN A 22 -8.83 -4.96 16.68
C ASN A 22 -9.25 -5.05 15.20
N PRO A 23 -10.52 -5.35 14.88
CA PRO A 23 -10.96 -5.56 13.50
C PRO A 23 -10.79 -4.31 12.60
N ARG A 24 -10.77 -3.11 13.19
CA ARG A 24 -10.57 -1.84 12.46
C ARG A 24 -9.19 -1.73 11.81
N LEU A 25 -8.22 -2.54 12.24
CA LEU A 25 -6.91 -2.63 11.61
C LEU A 25 -6.98 -3.13 10.16
N TRP A 26 -8.06 -3.83 9.82
CA TRP A 26 -8.25 -4.43 8.50
C TRP A 26 -9.10 -3.58 7.56
N ASP A 27 -9.60 -2.42 8.02
CA ASP A 27 -10.32 -1.48 7.17
C ASP A 27 -9.40 -0.99 6.04
N GLU A 28 -9.88 -1.07 4.80
CA GLU A 28 -9.18 -0.53 3.63
C GLU A 28 -9.27 0.99 3.62
N LEU A 29 -8.12 1.65 3.71
CA LEU A 29 -8.04 3.10 3.73
C LEU A 29 -7.74 3.66 2.34
N ILE A 30 -6.93 2.95 1.56
CA ILE A 30 -6.43 3.45 0.27
C ILE A 30 -6.31 2.32 -0.73
N THR A 31 -6.77 2.57 -1.96
CA THR A 31 -6.55 1.71 -3.11
C THR A 31 -5.57 2.38 -4.07
N VAL A 32 -4.46 1.69 -4.39
CA VAL A 32 -3.45 2.15 -5.34
C VAL A 32 -3.52 1.30 -6.60
N THR A 33 -3.73 1.94 -7.74
CA THR A 33 -3.76 1.29 -9.05
C THR A 33 -2.58 1.73 -9.90
N ALA A 34 -2.05 0.81 -10.71
CA ALA A 34 -1.02 1.10 -11.69
C ALA A 34 -1.29 0.32 -12.97
N GLU A 35 -1.15 0.98 -14.11
CA GLU A 35 -1.17 0.33 -15.42
C GLU A 35 0.24 -0.10 -15.82
N ILE A 36 0.36 -1.33 -16.30
CA ILE A 36 1.62 -1.94 -16.71
C ILE A 36 1.45 -2.40 -18.16
N GLN A 37 2.34 -1.95 -19.03
CA GLN A 37 2.35 -2.29 -20.44
C GLN A 37 3.55 -3.18 -20.76
N ASN A 38 3.31 -4.29 -21.46
CA ASN A 38 4.38 -5.07 -22.09
C ASN A 38 4.74 -4.45 -23.43
N THR A 39 5.89 -3.77 -23.48
CA THR A 39 6.42 -3.10 -24.68
C THR A 39 7.33 -4.02 -25.51
N GLY A 40 7.53 -5.27 -25.09
CA GLY A 40 8.33 -6.27 -25.78
C GLY A 40 7.56 -7.02 -26.87
N SER A 41 8.30 -7.80 -27.67
CA SER A 41 7.76 -8.60 -28.76
C SER A 41 7.34 -10.02 -28.35
N VAL A 42 7.39 -10.32 -27.05
CA VAL A 42 7.08 -11.65 -26.49
C VAL A 42 6.17 -11.49 -25.28
N ASP A 43 5.33 -12.49 -25.04
CA ASP A 43 4.53 -12.58 -23.82
C ASP A 43 5.45 -12.73 -22.61
N GLY A 44 5.10 -12.12 -21.50
CA GLY A 44 5.93 -12.11 -20.30
C GLY A 44 5.14 -11.92 -19.01
N ASP A 45 5.78 -12.28 -17.90
CA ASP A 45 5.28 -12.02 -16.56
C ASP A 45 6.01 -10.80 -15.96
N GLU A 46 5.27 -9.95 -15.25
CA GLU A 46 5.80 -8.84 -14.46
C GLU A 46 5.36 -8.96 -13.01
N VAL A 47 6.23 -8.60 -12.06
CA VAL A 47 5.92 -8.52 -10.63
C VAL A 47 5.89 -7.05 -10.23
N ALA A 48 4.69 -6.49 -10.22
CA ALA A 48 4.44 -5.14 -9.74
C ALA A 48 4.62 -5.10 -8.22
N GLN A 49 5.41 -4.15 -7.70
CA GLN A 49 5.65 -3.98 -6.27
C GLN A 49 5.23 -2.58 -5.83
N LEU A 50 4.46 -2.50 -4.75
CA LEU A 50 4.07 -1.27 -4.07
C LEU A 50 4.89 -1.09 -2.80
N TYR A 51 5.61 0.04 -2.71
CA TYR A 51 6.30 0.48 -1.51
C TYR A 51 5.64 1.73 -0.92
N LEU A 52 5.65 1.80 0.41
CA LEU A 52 5.12 2.89 1.21
C LEU A 52 6.24 3.51 2.05
N GLY A 53 6.37 4.83 2.00
CA GLY A 53 7.09 5.63 2.97
C GLY A 53 6.12 6.18 4.01
N ILE A 54 6.37 5.88 5.28
CA ILE A 54 5.52 6.29 6.42
C ILE A 54 6.16 7.51 7.09
N PRO A 55 5.40 8.57 7.44
CA PRO A 55 5.91 9.70 8.21
C PRO A 55 6.64 9.24 9.48
N GLY A 56 7.87 9.73 9.69
CA GLY A 56 8.70 9.34 10.83
C GLY A 56 9.20 7.89 10.83
N GLY A 57 8.87 7.10 9.80
CA GLY A 57 9.26 5.70 9.65
C GLY A 57 10.30 5.46 8.55
N PRO A 58 10.55 4.19 8.20
CA PRO A 58 11.38 3.81 7.06
C PRO A 58 10.94 4.46 5.76
N VAL A 59 11.91 4.87 4.94
CA VAL A 59 11.69 5.58 3.67
C VAL A 59 10.86 4.77 2.67
N ARG A 60 11.04 3.44 2.65
CA ARG A 60 10.30 2.51 1.76
C ARG A 60 10.09 1.18 2.46
N GLN A 61 8.84 0.72 2.49
CA GLN A 61 8.44 -0.60 2.97
C GLN A 61 7.55 -1.27 1.93
N LEU A 62 7.83 -2.52 1.58
CA LEU A 62 6.97 -3.27 0.66
C LEU A 62 5.61 -3.52 1.34
N ARG A 63 4.52 -3.12 0.69
CA ARG A 63 3.15 -3.28 1.19
C ARG A 63 2.24 -4.08 0.27
N GLY A 64 2.64 -4.27 -0.99
CA GLY A 64 1.92 -5.16 -1.90
C GLY A 64 2.82 -5.59 -3.05
N PHE A 65 2.53 -6.76 -3.59
CA PHE A 65 3.08 -7.18 -4.87
C PHE A 65 2.06 -8.05 -5.61
N GLU A 66 2.06 -7.95 -6.94
CA GLU A 66 1.16 -8.72 -7.79
C GLU A 66 1.93 -9.20 -9.01
N LYS A 67 1.85 -10.51 -9.28
CA LYS A 67 2.43 -11.12 -10.48
C LYS A 67 1.36 -11.21 -11.56
N ILE A 68 1.61 -10.61 -12.71
CA ILE A 68 0.68 -10.61 -13.84
C ILE A 68 1.36 -11.06 -15.13
N SER A 69 0.67 -11.90 -15.90
CA SER A 69 1.08 -12.26 -17.27
C SER A 69 0.49 -11.25 -18.26
N ILE A 70 1.32 -10.66 -19.11
CA ILE A 70 0.92 -9.64 -20.07
C ILE A 70 1.41 -10.07 -21.46
N ALA A 71 0.47 -10.24 -22.39
CA ALA A 71 0.81 -10.56 -23.77
C ALA A 71 1.57 -9.41 -24.44
N SER A 72 2.36 -9.70 -25.47
CA SER A 72 3.11 -8.70 -26.23
C SER A 72 2.20 -7.54 -26.67
N GLY A 73 2.62 -6.31 -26.38
CA GLY A 73 1.90 -5.08 -26.75
C GLY A 73 0.65 -4.77 -25.92
N GLN A 74 0.28 -5.62 -24.96
CA GLN A 74 -0.91 -5.40 -24.12
C GLN A 74 -0.58 -4.66 -22.82
N SER A 75 -1.62 -4.10 -22.20
CA SER A 75 -1.57 -3.49 -20.88
C SER A 75 -2.46 -4.23 -19.90
N LYS A 76 -2.08 -4.21 -18.62
CA LYS A 76 -2.91 -4.68 -17.51
C LYS A 76 -2.82 -3.71 -16.33
N THR A 77 -3.92 -3.58 -15.61
CA THR A 77 -3.99 -2.78 -14.38
C THR A 77 -3.88 -3.69 -13.17
N VAL A 78 -2.96 -3.36 -12.27
CA VAL A 78 -2.84 -3.98 -10.93
C VAL A 78 -3.47 -3.07 -9.88
N SER A 79 -3.97 -3.66 -8.79
CA SER A 79 -4.64 -2.93 -7.72
C SER A 79 -4.18 -3.42 -6.36
N PHE A 80 -3.75 -2.48 -5.52
CA PHE A 80 -3.26 -2.74 -4.17
C PHE A 80 -4.15 -2.05 -3.14
N SER A 81 -4.78 -2.84 -2.28
CA SER A 81 -5.60 -2.37 -1.16
C SER A 81 -4.75 -2.24 0.10
N LEU A 82 -4.50 -1.01 0.54
CA LEU A 82 -3.77 -0.71 1.78
C LEU A 82 -4.75 -0.60 2.94
N LYS A 83 -4.57 -1.47 3.94
CA LYS A 83 -5.36 -1.48 5.17
C LYS A 83 -4.81 -0.46 6.15
N ARG A 84 -5.61 -0.11 7.14
CA ARG A 84 -5.18 0.74 8.27
C ARG A 84 -3.88 0.25 8.91
N ARG A 85 -3.75 -1.06 9.12
CA ARG A 85 -2.52 -1.67 9.63
C ARG A 85 -1.31 -1.45 8.74
N ASP A 86 -1.50 -1.42 7.42
CA ASP A 86 -0.41 -1.24 6.46
C ASP A 86 0.19 0.17 6.50
N LEU A 87 -0.63 1.15 6.90
CA LEU A 87 -0.23 2.53 7.07
C LEU A 87 0.27 2.84 8.50
N SER A 88 0.07 1.92 9.44
CA SER A 88 0.38 2.14 10.86
C SER A 88 1.79 1.69 11.25
N SER A 89 2.32 2.33 12.29
CA SER A 89 3.51 1.88 13.04
C SER A 89 3.10 1.40 14.44
N TRP A 90 3.89 0.51 15.05
CA TRP A 90 3.61 0.06 16.41
C TRP A 90 4.07 1.09 17.45
N ASP A 91 3.14 1.63 18.24
CA ASP A 91 3.44 2.45 19.41
C ASP A 91 3.73 1.53 20.61
N VAL A 92 4.97 1.57 21.08
CA VAL A 92 5.45 0.73 22.18
C VAL A 92 4.88 1.13 23.55
N ASN A 93 4.52 2.40 23.74
CA ASN A 93 3.99 2.90 25.01
C ASN A 93 2.49 2.61 25.11
N ALA A 94 1.74 2.90 24.04
CA ALA A 94 0.31 2.62 23.98
C ALA A 94 0.00 1.14 23.75
N GLN A 95 0.99 0.35 23.29
CA GLN A 95 0.84 -1.04 22.87
C GLN A 95 -0.25 -1.21 21.79
N GLN A 96 -0.26 -0.28 20.83
CA GLN A 96 -1.27 -0.21 19.77
C GLN A 96 -0.64 0.16 18.42
N TRP A 97 -1.31 -0.22 17.33
CA TRP A 97 -0.98 0.28 16.00
C TRP A 97 -1.44 1.73 15.86
N ALA A 98 -0.50 2.63 15.60
CA ALA A 98 -0.71 4.06 15.45
C ALA A 98 -0.54 4.47 13.98
N LEU A 99 -1.61 5.01 13.41
CA LEU A 99 -1.59 5.72 12.14
C LEU A 99 -0.89 7.08 12.37
N GLN A 100 0.11 7.38 11.56
CA GLN A 100 0.88 8.63 11.69
C GLN A 100 0.19 9.73 10.88
N ASP A 101 0.04 10.91 11.47
CA ASP A 101 -0.36 12.10 10.71
C ASP A 101 0.82 12.57 9.84
N GLY A 102 0.52 12.99 8.62
CA GLY A 102 1.51 13.53 7.69
C GLY A 102 1.49 12.91 6.30
N GLU A 103 2.55 13.18 5.53
CA GLU A 103 2.66 12.75 4.13
C GLU A 103 3.22 11.32 4.00
N TYR A 104 2.40 10.44 3.45
CA TYR A 104 2.79 9.10 3.03
C TYR A 104 3.22 9.12 1.57
N LYS A 105 4.35 8.48 1.28
CA LYS A 105 4.89 8.38 -0.08
C LYS A 105 4.61 7.00 -0.65
N LEU A 106 4.07 6.95 -1.85
CA LEU A 106 3.80 5.73 -2.60
C LEU A 106 4.81 5.59 -3.73
N TYR A 107 5.33 4.38 -3.90
CA TYR A 107 6.26 4.05 -4.98
C TYR A 107 5.83 2.73 -5.63
N VAL A 108 5.72 2.70 -6.96
CA VAL A 108 5.41 1.48 -7.71
C VAL A 108 6.50 1.20 -8.74
N GLY A 109 6.92 -0.06 -8.83
CA GLY A 109 7.89 -0.52 -9.81
C GLY A 109 8.14 -2.03 -9.75
N HIS A 110 9.13 -2.52 -10.50
CA HIS A 110 9.47 -3.95 -10.57
C HIS A 110 10.58 -4.37 -9.59
N SER A 111 11.22 -3.41 -8.91
CA SER A 111 12.30 -3.66 -7.96
C SER A 111 12.39 -2.54 -6.93
N SER A 112 12.87 -2.84 -5.72
CA SER A 112 13.14 -1.83 -4.68
C SER A 112 14.08 -0.70 -5.13
N ARG A 113 14.90 -0.95 -6.15
CA ARG A 113 15.83 0.02 -6.76
C ARG A 113 15.28 0.71 -8.01
N ASN A 114 14.22 0.19 -8.61
CA ASN A 114 13.61 0.76 -9.81
C ASN A 114 12.10 0.97 -9.59
N LEU A 115 11.77 2.20 -9.21
CA LEU A 115 10.43 2.63 -8.80
C LEU A 115 10.02 3.88 -9.62
N PRO A 116 9.65 3.71 -10.90
CA PRO A 116 9.39 4.81 -11.82
C PRO A 116 8.12 5.60 -11.48
N LEU A 117 7.15 4.98 -10.80
CA LEU A 117 5.90 5.63 -10.41
C LEU A 117 5.99 6.09 -8.95
N THR A 118 5.72 7.37 -8.72
CA THR A 118 5.69 7.96 -7.38
C THR A 118 4.43 8.77 -7.18
N SER A 119 3.84 8.71 -5.99
CA SER A 119 2.71 9.53 -5.58
C SER A 119 2.79 9.79 -4.08
N SER A 120 1.92 10.65 -3.54
CA SER A 120 1.79 10.83 -2.11
C SER A 120 0.36 11.16 -1.72
N PHE A 121 0.06 10.97 -0.44
CA PHE A 121 -1.19 11.41 0.17
C PHE A 121 -0.96 11.77 1.63
N SER A 122 -1.87 12.53 2.20
CA SER A 122 -1.82 12.90 3.61
C SER A 122 -2.94 12.24 4.39
N ILE A 123 -2.59 11.84 5.61
CA ILE A 123 -3.52 11.57 6.69
C ILE A 123 -3.41 12.72 7.66
#